data_AF-A0A432H5R0-F1
#
_entry.id   AF-A0A432H5R0-F1
#
_cell.length_a   1.000
_cell.length_b   1.000
_cell.length_c   1.000
_cell.angle_alpha   90.00
_cell.angle_beta   90.00
_cell.angle_gamma   90.00
#
_symmetry.space_group_name_H-M   'P 1'
#
loop_
_entity.id
_entity.type
_entity.pdbx_description
1 polymer ?
#
loop_
_entity_poly.entity_id
_entity_poly.type
_entity_poly.pdbx_seq_one_letter_code
_entity_poly.pdbx_strand_id
1 'polypeptide(L)'
;IVLPWEKDKVIECPRCHGKEVKKLVSRFSYHQSEQDRLERIDTSAPRDESYYRDDRNIGLWAKKRAKELGVDLGPKFEEVVEKARSGKILDEYDK
;
A
#
# COMPACT_ATOMS: atom_id res chain seq x y z
N ILE A 1 -1.41 14.46 8.40
CA ILE A 1 -2.08 14.99 9.62
C ILE A 1 -2.87 13.85 10.24
N VAL A 2 -2.30 13.17 11.23
CA VAL A 2 -3.03 12.19 12.03
C VAL A 2 -3.76 13.02 13.08
N LEU A 3 -5.08 13.17 12.94
CA LEU A 3 -5.89 13.71 14.03
C LEU A 3 -5.95 12.62 15.10
N PRO A 4 -5.48 12.89 16.34
CA PRO A 4 -5.64 11.94 17.42
C PRO A 4 -7.13 11.71 17.62
N TRP A 5 -7.52 10.43 17.62
CA TRP A 5 -8.87 10.02 17.96
C TRP A 5 -9.01 10.15 19.48
N GLU A 6 -9.06 11.40 19.97
CA GLU A 6 -9.54 11.68 21.31
C GLU A 6 -11.03 11.33 21.31
N LYS A 7 -11.29 10.08 21.71
CA LYS A 7 -12.53 9.70 22.36
C LYS A 7 -12.77 10.73 23.46
N ASP A 8 -13.95 11.32 23.48
CA ASP A 8 -14.49 12.17 24.56
C ASP A 8 -14.29 13.70 24.44
N LYS A 9 -14.07 14.25 23.24
CA LYS A 9 -14.37 15.67 23.01
C LYS A 9 -15.81 15.83 22.58
N VAL A 10 -16.62 16.52 23.38
CA VAL A 10 -18.00 16.89 22.99
C VAL A 10 -17.88 17.78 21.75
N ILE A 11 -18.28 17.25 20.59
CA ILE A 11 -18.21 17.96 19.32
C ILE A 11 -19.48 18.80 19.21
N GLU A 12 -19.35 20.11 19.41
CA GLU A 12 -20.44 21.06 19.28
C GLU A 12 -20.14 22.06 18.16
N CYS A 13 -21.18 22.55 17.50
CA CYS A 13 -21.03 23.63 16.54
C CYS A 13 -20.53 24.90 17.26
N PRO A 14 -19.41 25.52 16.84
CA PRO A 14 -18.87 26.71 17.51
C PRO A 14 -19.76 27.95 17.38
N ARG A 15 -20.77 27.93 16.51
CA ARG A 15 -21.71 29.04 16.31
C ARG A 15 -23.03 28.87 17.06
N CYS A 16 -23.56 27.65 17.13
CA CYS A 16 -24.92 27.41 17.69
C CYS A 16 -24.96 26.36 18.81
N HIS A 17 -23.82 25.77 19.19
CA HIS A 17 -23.71 24.73 20.22
C HIS A 17 -24.57 23.47 19.96
N GLY A 18 -25.01 23.28 18.72
CA GLY A 18 -25.72 22.06 18.32
C GLY A 18 -24.83 20.83 18.44
N LYS A 19 -25.41 19.75 18.99
CA LYS A 19 -24.75 18.45 19.21
C LYS A 19 -24.95 17.47 18.04
N GLU A 20 -25.85 17.79 17.11
CA GLU A 20 -26.08 17.02 15.88
C GLU A 20 -25.06 17.37 14.80
N VAL A 21 -23.82 16.91 14.98
CA VAL A 21 -22.72 17.12 14.03
C VAL A 21 -22.42 15.84 13.26
N LYS A 22 -22.16 15.96 11.96
CA LYS A 22 -21.71 14.85 11.11
C LYS A 22 -20.27 15.06 10.71
N LYS A 23 -19.47 13.99 10.76
CA LYS A 23 -18.08 14.02 10.29
C LYS A 23 -18.07 14.23 8.77
N LEU A 24 -17.62 15.39 8.32
CA LEU A 24 -17.41 15.69 6.91
C LEU A 24 -15.92 15.53 6.57
N VAL A 25 -15.56 14.39 5.99
CA VAL A 25 -14.20 14.19 5.46
C VAL A 25 -14.24 14.48 3.96
N SER A 26 -13.48 15.49 3.52
CA SER A 26 -13.30 15.75 2.09
C SER A 26 -12.57 14.58 1.41
N ARG A 27 -12.91 14.25 0.16
CA ARG A 27 -12.12 13.29 -0.63
C ARG A 27 -10.81 13.95 -1.02
N PHE A 28 -9.69 13.34 -0.68
CA PHE A 28 -8.35 13.79 -1.08
C PHE A 28 -7.52 12.62 -1.60
N SER A 29 -6.55 12.91 -2.47
CA SER A 29 -5.52 11.97 -2.91
C SER A 29 -4.16 12.45 -2.44
N TYR A 30 -3.29 11.53 -2.04
CA TYR A 30 -1.90 11.81 -1.69
C TYR A 30 -0.97 10.89 -2.46
N HIS A 31 0.22 11.36 -2.78
CA HIS A 31 1.26 10.53 -3.37
C HIS A 31 1.81 9.58 -2.31
N GLN A 32 1.86 8.30 -2.63
CA GLN A 32 2.55 7.30 -1.83
C GLN A 32 3.91 7.01 -2.46
N SER A 33 4.94 6.99 -1.63
CA SER A 33 6.23 6.47 -2.07
C SER A 33 6.14 4.95 -2.26
N GLU A 34 7.10 4.39 -3.00
CA GLU A 34 7.21 2.94 -3.12
C GLU A 34 7.45 2.27 -1.76
N GLN A 35 8.26 2.92 -0.92
CA GLN A 35 8.56 2.45 0.43
C GLN A 35 7.29 2.35 1.29
N ASP A 36 6.41 3.37 1.24
CA ASP A 36 5.12 3.35 1.94
C ASP A 36 4.24 2.18 1.48
N ARG A 37 4.24 1.89 0.18
CA ARG A 37 3.50 0.76 -0.39
C ARG A 37 4.05 -0.57 0.11
N LEU A 38 5.37 -0.72 0.14
CA LEU A 38 6.04 -1.91 0.64
C LEU A 38 5.72 -2.15 2.12
N GLU A 39 5.76 -1.12 2.95
CA GLU A 39 5.48 -1.22 4.39
C GLU A 39 4.05 -1.67 4.68
N ARG A 40 3.08 -1.27 3.84
CA ARG A 40 1.66 -1.61 4.03
C ARG A 40 1.25 -3.02 3.60
N ILE A 41 2.04 -3.71 2.79
CA ILE A 41 1.65 -5.03 2.26
C ILE A 41 1.65 -6.07 3.37
N ASP A 42 0.53 -6.68 3.70
CA ASP A 42 0.54 -7.89 4.54
C ASP A 42 0.85 -9.11 3.65
N THR A 43 2.00 -9.75 3.86
CA THR A 43 2.42 -10.94 3.09
C THR A 43 1.69 -12.21 3.51
N SER A 44 1.06 -12.23 4.69
CA SER A 44 0.39 -13.40 5.27
C SER A 44 -1.12 -13.40 4.99
N ALA A 45 -1.69 -12.26 4.64
CA ALA A 45 -3.11 -12.13 4.34
C ALA A 45 -3.49 -12.87 3.03
N PRO A 46 -4.65 -13.55 2.99
CA PRO A 46 -5.18 -14.12 1.75
C PRO A 46 -5.47 -12.99 0.73
N ARG A 47 -5.22 -13.29 -0.54
CA ARG A 47 -5.41 -12.36 -1.67
C ARG A 47 -6.45 -12.91 -2.63
N ASP A 48 -7.20 -12.01 -3.25
CA ASP A 48 -8.19 -12.34 -4.28
C ASP A 48 -7.55 -12.38 -5.68
N GLU A 49 -8.29 -12.86 -6.67
CA GLU A 49 -7.80 -12.91 -8.05
C GLU A 49 -7.38 -11.55 -8.59
N SER A 50 -8.07 -10.47 -8.18
CA SER A 50 -7.75 -9.12 -8.67
C SER A 50 -6.33 -8.69 -8.29
N TYR A 51 -5.84 -9.14 -7.14
CA TYR A 51 -4.48 -8.88 -6.69
C TYR A 51 -3.43 -9.44 -7.65
N TYR A 52 -3.65 -10.67 -8.13
CA TYR A 52 -2.72 -11.40 -9.00
C TYR A 52 -2.76 -10.95 -10.46
N ARG A 53 -3.76 -10.15 -10.87
CA ARG A 53 -3.82 -9.59 -12.21
C ARG A 53 -2.86 -8.42 -12.42
N ASP A 54 -2.27 -7.88 -11.36
CA ASP A 54 -1.34 -6.76 -11.41
C ASP A 54 0.08 -7.22 -11.05
N ASP A 55 0.97 -7.26 -12.05
CA ASP A 55 2.38 -7.65 -11.89
C ASP A 55 3.10 -6.81 -10.83
N ARG A 56 2.68 -5.56 -10.63
CA ARG A 56 3.27 -4.67 -9.63
C ARG A 56 3.01 -5.14 -8.21
N ASN A 57 1.84 -5.74 -7.99
CA ASN A 57 1.48 -6.29 -6.68
C ASN A 57 2.30 -7.53 -6.37
N ILE A 58 2.48 -8.41 -7.35
CA ILE A 58 3.28 -9.63 -7.22
C ILE A 58 4.75 -9.29 -6.92
N GLY A 59 5.33 -8.35 -7.67
CA GLY A 59 6.71 -7.91 -7.46
C GLY A 59 6.94 -7.29 -6.07
N LEU A 60 6.02 -6.42 -5.62
CA LEU A 60 6.11 -5.83 -4.28
C LEU A 60 5.96 -6.89 -3.17
N TRP A 61 5.10 -7.89 -3.36
CA TRP A 61 4.97 -9.01 -2.43
C TRP A 61 6.27 -9.80 -2.34
N ALA A 62 6.87 -10.15 -3.48
CA ALA A 62 8.13 -10.90 -3.53
C ALA A 62 9.26 -10.13 -2.82
N LYS A 63 9.37 -8.82 -3.08
CA LYS A 63 10.35 -7.94 -2.45
C LYS A 63 10.17 -7.87 -0.93
N LYS A 64 8.93 -7.71 -0.45
CA LYS A 64 8.64 -7.68 0.98
C LYS A 64 8.93 -9.02 1.64
N ARG A 65 8.51 -10.11 1.00
CA ARG A 65 8.67 -11.45 1.53
C ARG A 65 10.14 -11.85 1.66
N ALA A 66 10.97 -11.52 0.67
CA ALA A 66 12.41 -11.72 0.75
C ALA A 66 13.03 -11.00 1.95
N LYS A 67 12.64 -9.75 2.20
CA LYS A 67 13.07 -8.95 3.34
C LYS A 67 12.65 -9.56 4.68
N GLU A 68 11.42 -10.06 4.79
CA GLU A 68 10.91 -10.73 6.00
C GLU A 68 11.62 -12.06 6.30
N LEU A 69 12.02 -12.79 5.26
CA LEU A 69 12.76 -14.04 5.39
C LEU A 69 14.23 -13.81 5.75
N GLY A 70 14.72 -12.56 5.70
CA GLY A 70 16.13 -12.23 5.97
C GLY A 70 17.11 -12.86 4.98
N VAL A 71 16.62 -13.29 3.80
CA VAL A 71 17.46 -13.90 2.77
C VAL A 71 17.98 -12.81 1.85
N ASP A 72 19.31 -12.70 1.74
CA ASP A 72 19.93 -11.88 0.71
C ASP A 72 19.93 -12.64 -0.62
N LEU A 73 18.98 -12.29 -1.48
CA LEU A 73 18.85 -12.86 -2.83
C LEU A 73 19.77 -12.15 -3.84
N GLY A 74 20.49 -11.11 -3.41
CA GLY A 74 21.44 -10.36 -4.21
C GLY A 74 20.82 -9.47 -5.29
N PRO A 75 21.66 -8.71 -6.02
CA PRO A 75 21.22 -7.69 -6.98
C PRO A 75 20.48 -8.26 -8.20
N LYS A 76 20.78 -9.51 -8.59
CA LYS A 76 20.10 -10.18 -9.71
C LYS A 76 18.62 -10.42 -9.42
N PHE A 77 18.27 -10.78 -8.19
CA PHE A 77 16.88 -10.97 -7.81
C PHE A 77 16.10 -9.66 -7.90
N GLU A 78 16.68 -8.56 -7.41
CA GLU A 78 16.03 -7.26 -7.44
C GLU A 78 15.82 -6.79 -8.88
N GLU A 79 16.79 -7.00 -9.78
CA GLU A 79 16.63 -6.74 -11.21
C GLU A 79 15.48 -7.55 -11.82
N VAL A 80 15.40 -8.85 -11.54
CA VAL A 80 14.33 -9.72 -12.05
C VAL A 80 12.97 -9.25 -11.52
N VAL A 81 12.85 -8.94 -10.24
CA VAL A 81 11.59 -8.43 -9.67
C VAL A 81 11.17 -7.11 -10.31
N GLU A 82 12.11 -6.21 -10.59
CA GLU A 82 11.82 -4.95 -11.28
C GLU A 82 11.40 -5.15 -12.74
N LYS A 83 12.04 -6.08 -13.46
CA LYS A 83 11.60 -6.46 -14.81
C LYS A 83 10.20 -7.08 -14.79
N ALA A 84 9.90 -7.94 -13.80
CA ALA A 84 8.57 -8.54 -13.64
C ALA A 84 7.51 -7.46 -13.45
N ARG A 85 7.78 -6.52 -12.55
CA ARG A 85 6.88 -5.41 -12.21
C ARG A 85 6.61 -4.47 -13.38
N SER A 86 7.56 -4.33 -14.29
CA SER A 86 7.45 -3.45 -15.46
C SER A 86 6.84 -4.15 -16.69
N GLY A 87 6.49 -5.43 -16.60
CA GLY A 87 5.99 -6.24 -17.72
C GLY A 87 7.08 -6.67 -18.72
N LYS A 88 8.30 -6.14 -18.58
CA LYS A 88 9.43 -6.38 -19.50
C LYS A 88 9.95 -7.81 -19.49
N ILE A 89 9.61 -8.61 -18.48
CA ILE A 89 9.93 -10.04 -18.47
C ILE A 89 9.20 -10.77 -19.59
N LEU A 90 7.96 -10.40 -19.88
CA LEU A 90 7.17 -11.07 -20.92
C LEU A 90 7.74 -10.76 -22.30
N ASP A 91 8.21 -9.53 -22.53
CA ASP A 91 8.87 -9.11 -23.77
C ASP A 91 10.17 -9.89 -24.07
N GLU A 92 10.84 -10.42 -23.04
CA GLU A 92 12.03 -11.29 -23.20
C GLU A 92 11.64 -12.76 -23.48
N TYR A 93 10.47 -13.21 -23.01
CA TYR A 93 9.97 -14.59 -23.19
C TYR A 93 9.26 -14.81 -24.53
N ASP A 94 8.61 -13.78 -25.08
CA ASP A 94 7.86 -13.86 -26.35
C ASP A 94 8.75 -13.69 -27.60
N LYS A 95 10.08 -13.70 -27.44
CA LYS A 95 11.08 -13.68 -28.53
C LYS A 95 11.59 -15.08 -28.84
#